data_AF-A0A822BVV0-F1
#
_entry.id   AF-A0A822BVV0-F1
#
_cell.length_a   1.000
_cell.length_b   1.000
_cell.length_c   1.000
_cell.angle_alpha   90.00
_cell.angle_beta   90.00
_cell.angle_gamma   90.00
#
_symmetry.space_group_name_H-M   'P 1'
#
loop_
_entity.id
_entity.type
_entity.pdbx_description
1 polymer ?
#
loop_
_entity_poly.entity_id
_entity_poly.type
_entity_poly.pdbx_seq_one_letter_code
_entity_poly.pdbx_strand_id
1 'polypeptide(L)'
;ESWITDYEMGSVVEFEGIIDQILKDIMPLYEQLHAYVRGRLCSKYPNRFDCNGPIPAHILGNMWAQMWNDRLDDVIPYPDTPLVNITDVLIKKQFSIDQMYTTAESFFTSIGLYPMTSKFWARSMFRKPTDRDVVCHASASDMGYHDDYRVKICTEINDDYFYTIHHEMGHVEYYMAYSENQPYVYRGGANSGFHEVIGDTIGVF
;
A
#
# COMPACT_ATOMS: atom_id res chain seq x y z
N GLU A 1 20.76 7.20 12.71
CA GLU A 1 21.79 7.51 11.71
C GLU A 1 21.89 6.48 10.60
N SER A 2 22.20 5.21 10.86
CA SER A 2 22.38 4.18 9.80
C SER A 2 21.18 3.91 8.88
N TRP A 3 19.95 4.24 9.27
CA TRP A 3 18.79 4.09 8.36
C TRP A 3 18.69 5.23 7.34
N ILE A 4 19.22 6.40 7.67
CA ILE A 4 19.16 7.60 6.81
C ILE A 4 20.23 7.53 5.71
N THR A 5 21.32 6.81 5.95
CA THR A 5 22.43 6.70 4.99
C THR A 5 22.01 6.09 3.66
N ASP A 6 20.94 5.28 3.65
CA ASP A 6 20.35 4.70 2.43
C ASP A 6 19.85 5.75 1.42
N TYR A 7 19.52 6.96 1.88
CA TYR A 7 19.08 8.04 1.00
C TYR A 7 20.24 8.79 0.36
N GLU A 8 21.46 8.69 0.89
CA GLU A 8 22.66 9.40 0.43
C GLU A 8 22.46 10.94 0.25
N MET A 9 21.48 11.52 0.95
CA MET A 9 21.10 12.94 0.84
C MET A 9 21.88 13.85 1.79
N GLY A 10 23.22 13.80 1.71
CA GLY A 10 24.10 14.63 2.53
C GLY A 10 24.15 14.22 4.00
N SER A 11 24.21 15.19 4.90
CA SER A 11 24.23 14.96 6.35
C SER A 11 22.84 14.64 6.91
N VAL A 12 22.79 13.99 8.08
CA VAL A 12 21.52 13.72 8.80
C VAL A 12 20.71 15.00 9.02
N VAL A 13 21.38 16.12 9.33
CA VAL A 13 20.74 17.42 9.55
C VAL A 13 20.10 17.96 8.27
N GLU A 14 20.74 17.78 7.12
CA GLU A 14 20.18 18.19 5.82
C GLU A 14 18.97 17.33 5.45
N PHE A 15 19.07 16.01 5.64
CA PHE A 15 17.94 15.09 5.42
C PHE A 15 16.74 15.45 6.31
N GLU A 16 16.94 15.59 7.63
CA GLU A 16 15.88 15.96 8.57
C GLU A 16 15.27 17.32 8.22
N GLY A 17 16.10 18.29 7.81
CA GLY A 17 15.63 19.60 7.35
C GLY A 17 14.72 19.53 6.12
N ILE A 18 15.00 18.63 5.18
CA ILE A 18 14.15 18.38 4.00
C ILE A 18 12.82 17.76 4.43
N ILE A 19 12.83 16.74 5.30
CA ILE A 19 11.61 16.08 5.79
C ILE A 19 10.73 17.08 6.56
N ASP A 20 11.33 17.91 7.41
CA ASP A 20 10.63 18.98 8.14
C ASP A 20 9.97 19.98 7.19
N GLN A 21 10.64 20.32 6.09
CA GLN A 21 10.08 21.25 5.11
C GLN A 21 8.90 20.62 4.36
N ILE A 22 9.03 19.35 3.93
CA ILE A 22 7.93 18.61 3.29
C ILE A 22 6.72 18.52 4.22
N LEU A 23 6.94 18.20 5.50
CA LEU A 23 5.86 18.13 6.49
C LEU A 23 5.17 19.49 6.66
N LYS A 24 5.93 20.59 6.72
CA LYS A 24 5.38 21.95 6.78
C LYS A 24 4.55 22.29 5.55
N ASP A 25 4.97 21.87 4.37
CA ASP A 25 4.27 22.14 3.12
C ASP A 25 2.94 21.37 3.02
N ILE A 26 2.89 20.15 3.57
CA ILE A 26 1.68 19.29 3.60
C ILE A 26 0.72 19.69 4.74
N MET A 27 1.23 20.24 5.85
CA MET A 27 0.46 20.51 7.06
C MET A 27 -0.85 21.30 6.82
N PRO A 28 -0.89 22.38 6.01
CA PRO A 28 -2.12 23.11 5.77
C PRO A 28 -3.22 22.24 5.15
N LEU A 29 -2.87 21.31 4.26
CA LEU A 29 -3.83 20.37 3.69
C LEU A 29 -4.30 19.36 4.74
N TYR A 30 -3.38 18.79 5.51
CA TYR A 30 -3.70 17.84 6.57
C TYR A 30 -4.61 18.45 7.64
N GLU A 31 -4.37 19.69 8.06
CA GLU A 31 -5.20 20.39 9.05
C GLU A 31 -6.64 20.58 8.56
N GLN A 32 -6.83 20.96 7.29
CA GLN A 32 -8.16 21.10 6.68
C GLN A 32 -8.87 19.74 6.61
N LEU A 33 -8.18 18.70 6.15
CA LEU A 33 -8.71 17.34 6.10
C LEU A 33 -9.08 16.83 7.50
N HIS A 34 -8.18 16.97 8.47
CA HIS A 34 -8.39 16.58 9.87
C HIS A 34 -9.59 17.31 10.46
N ALA A 35 -9.71 18.63 10.28
CA ALA A 35 -10.84 19.41 10.78
C ALA A 35 -12.16 18.98 10.14
N TYR A 36 -12.17 18.74 8.83
CA TYR A 36 -13.34 18.25 8.10
C TYR A 36 -13.79 16.89 8.63
N VAL A 37 -12.88 15.90 8.69
CA VAL A 37 -13.16 14.55 9.19
C VAL A 37 -13.65 14.61 10.64
N ARG A 38 -13.00 15.40 11.50
CA ARG A 38 -13.43 15.60 12.89
C ARG A 38 -14.86 16.12 12.97
N GLY A 39 -15.22 17.13 12.17
CA GLY A 39 -16.57 17.70 12.15
C GLY A 39 -17.64 16.69 11.73
N ARG A 40 -17.33 15.86 10.73
CA ARG A 40 -18.21 14.76 10.28
C ARG A 40 -18.39 13.70 11.37
N LEU A 41 -17.30 13.24 11.98
CA LEU A 41 -17.34 12.26 13.06
C LEU A 41 -18.05 12.78 14.31
N CYS A 42 -17.92 14.08 14.63
CA CYS A 42 -18.66 14.70 15.73
C CYS A 42 -20.18 14.70 15.51
N SER A 43 -20.61 14.93 14.27
CA SER A 43 -22.03 14.85 13.91
C SER A 43 -22.56 13.42 14.05
N LYS A 44 -21.73 12.42 13.71
CA LYS A 44 -22.08 10.99 13.83
C LYS A 44 -22.05 10.48 15.28
N TYR A 45 -21.11 10.97 16.09
CA TYR A 45 -20.89 10.54 17.48
C TYR A 45 -21.04 11.71 18.46
N PRO A 46 -22.25 12.29 18.60
CA PRO A 46 -22.46 13.48 19.42
C PRO A 46 -22.10 13.22 20.90
N ASN A 47 -21.37 14.16 21.51
CA ASN A 47 -20.93 14.12 22.91
C ASN A 47 -20.05 12.91 23.28
N ARG A 48 -19.41 12.24 22.32
CA ARG A 48 -18.51 11.11 22.58
C ARG A 48 -17.03 11.50 22.68
N PHE A 49 -16.65 12.65 22.12
CA PHE A 49 -15.30 13.21 22.21
C PHE A 49 -15.34 14.73 22.01
N ASP A 50 -14.24 15.42 22.32
CA ASP A 50 -14.12 16.87 22.14
C ASP A 50 -13.98 17.24 20.66
N CYS A 51 -14.99 17.92 20.11
CA CYS A 51 -15.03 18.35 18.72
C CYS A 51 -14.02 19.45 18.37
N ASN A 52 -13.41 20.09 19.37
CA ASN A 52 -12.34 21.05 19.19
C ASN A 52 -10.95 20.46 19.48
N GLY A 53 -10.89 19.23 20.01
CA GLY A 53 -9.67 18.52 20.36
C GLY A 53 -9.21 17.50 19.29
N PRO A 54 -8.22 16.65 19.60
CA PRO A 54 -7.78 15.58 18.71
C PRO A 54 -8.88 14.54 18.44
N ILE A 55 -8.84 13.89 17.28
CA ILE A 55 -9.71 12.73 16.99
C ILE A 55 -9.20 11.51 17.77
N PRO A 56 -10.07 10.76 18.48
CA PRO A 56 -9.67 9.50 19.09
C PRO A 56 -9.14 8.49 18.06
N ALA A 57 -7.95 7.92 18.27
CA ALA A 57 -7.31 7.06 17.25
C ALA A 57 -8.16 5.84 16.83
N HIS A 58 -8.89 5.23 17.77
CA HIS A 58 -9.67 4.02 17.55
C HIS A 58 -10.94 4.20 16.68
N ILE A 59 -11.30 5.42 16.28
CA ILE A 59 -12.52 5.66 15.46
C ILE A 59 -12.23 5.97 13.99
N LEU A 60 -10.97 5.88 13.56
CA LEU A 60 -10.52 6.22 12.20
C LEU A 60 -10.52 5.03 11.23
N GLY A 61 -11.08 3.88 11.65
CA GLY A 61 -11.28 2.71 10.79
C GLY A 61 -10.08 1.77 10.73
N ASN A 62 -8.87 2.30 10.75
CA ASN A 62 -7.65 1.52 10.85
C ASN A 62 -7.14 1.38 12.30
N MET A 63 -6.58 0.22 12.66
CA MET A 63 -6.04 -0.09 14.01
C MET A 63 -5.00 0.95 14.49
N TRP A 64 -4.21 1.51 13.57
CA TRP A 64 -3.16 2.50 13.85
C TRP A 64 -3.54 3.91 13.41
N ALA A 65 -4.75 4.12 12.91
CA ALA A 65 -5.20 5.41 12.37
C ALA A 65 -4.28 6.00 11.26
N GLN A 66 -3.47 5.16 10.61
CA GLN A 66 -2.55 5.59 9.54
C GLN A 66 -3.28 5.79 8.20
N MET A 67 -4.45 5.17 8.03
CA MET A 67 -5.32 5.30 6.86
C MET A 67 -6.77 5.45 7.33
N TRP A 68 -7.54 6.34 6.69
CA TRP A 68 -8.90 6.70 7.08
C TRP A 68 -9.95 6.32 6.01
N ASN A 69 -9.57 5.53 5.00
CA ASN A 69 -10.42 5.06 3.90
C ASN A 69 -11.64 4.28 4.40
N ASP A 70 -11.49 3.49 5.46
CA ASP A 70 -12.59 2.78 6.15
C ASP A 70 -13.64 3.71 6.80
N ARG A 71 -13.46 5.04 6.71
CA ARG A 71 -14.43 6.06 7.15
C ARG A 71 -15.01 6.85 5.99
N LEU A 72 -14.75 6.47 4.74
CA LEU A 72 -15.19 7.20 3.54
C LEU A 72 -16.69 7.50 3.56
N ASP A 73 -17.54 6.53 3.92
CA ASP A 73 -18.99 6.71 4.02
C ASP A 73 -19.42 7.79 5.03
N ASP A 74 -18.63 7.98 6.09
CA ASP A 74 -18.92 8.97 7.13
C ASP A 74 -18.58 10.40 6.68
N VAL A 75 -17.60 10.50 5.78
CA VAL A 75 -16.97 11.76 5.39
C VAL A 75 -17.25 12.15 3.93
N ILE A 76 -18.00 11.35 3.17
CA ILE A 76 -18.30 11.65 1.77
C ILE A 76 -19.01 13.03 1.64
N PRO A 77 -18.45 13.98 0.88
CA PRO A 77 -19.03 15.33 0.79
C PRO A 77 -20.39 15.38 0.07
N TYR A 78 -20.59 14.49 -0.91
CA TYR A 78 -21.78 14.42 -1.76
C TYR A 78 -22.38 13.00 -1.72
N PRO A 79 -23.21 12.67 -0.71
CA PRO A 79 -23.72 11.31 -0.51
C PRO A 79 -24.56 10.77 -1.68
N ASP A 80 -25.20 11.66 -2.44
CA ASP A 80 -26.04 11.29 -3.58
C ASP A 80 -25.22 10.86 -4.81
N THR A 81 -23.90 11.02 -4.77
CA THR A 81 -22.97 10.60 -5.82
C THR A 81 -21.94 9.61 -5.23
N PRO A 82 -22.33 8.36 -4.97
CA PRO A 82 -21.45 7.38 -4.35
C PRO A 82 -20.27 7.04 -5.27
N LEU A 83 -19.10 6.87 -4.66
CA LEU A 83 -17.93 6.31 -5.34
C LEU A 83 -18.15 4.84 -5.67
N VAL A 84 -17.39 4.32 -6.64
CA VAL A 84 -17.44 2.89 -6.96
C VAL A 84 -16.89 2.10 -5.78
N ASN A 85 -17.73 1.28 -5.15
CA ASN A 85 -17.28 0.31 -4.15
C ASN A 85 -16.66 -0.90 -4.86
N ILE A 86 -15.33 -0.95 -4.89
CA ILE A 86 -14.58 -2.03 -5.55
C ILE A 86 -14.85 -3.37 -4.86
N THR A 87 -14.92 -3.41 -3.52
CA THR A 87 -15.25 -4.63 -2.76
C THR A 87 -16.59 -5.24 -3.18
N ASP A 88 -17.64 -4.42 -3.29
CA ASP A 88 -18.95 -4.89 -3.75
C ASP A 88 -18.90 -5.41 -5.19
N VAL A 89 -18.11 -4.77 -6.06
CA VAL A 89 -17.91 -5.21 -7.45
C VAL A 89 -17.21 -6.56 -7.49
N LEU A 90 -16.15 -6.75 -6.71
CA LEU A 90 -15.40 -8.02 -6.61
C LEU A 90 -16.33 -9.15 -6.13
N ILE A 91 -17.09 -8.92 -5.06
CA ILE A 91 -18.05 -9.90 -4.52
C ILE A 91 -19.14 -10.22 -5.53
N LYS A 92 -19.77 -9.20 -6.14
CA LYS A 92 -20.86 -9.38 -7.12
C LYS A 92 -20.40 -10.13 -8.37
N LYS A 93 -19.15 -9.90 -8.80
CA LYS A 93 -18.53 -10.62 -9.92
C LYS A 93 -17.97 -11.98 -9.52
N GLN A 94 -18.06 -12.37 -8.24
CA GLN A 94 -17.50 -13.61 -7.71
C GLN A 94 -16.01 -13.76 -8.03
N PHE A 95 -15.26 -12.65 -7.91
CA PHE A 95 -13.83 -12.62 -8.17
C PHE A 95 -13.11 -13.58 -7.22
N SER A 96 -12.26 -14.46 -7.76
CA SER A 96 -11.37 -15.28 -6.96
C SER A 96 -10.08 -14.53 -6.63
N ILE A 97 -9.38 -14.97 -5.59
CA ILE A 97 -8.04 -14.44 -5.25
C ILE A 97 -7.09 -14.59 -6.44
N ASP A 98 -7.11 -15.72 -7.16
CA ASP A 98 -6.26 -15.91 -8.34
C ASP A 98 -6.61 -14.93 -9.46
N GLN A 99 -7.88 -14.57 -9.61
CA GLN A 99 -8.31 -13.52 -10.54
C GLN A 99 -7.78 -12.14 -10.13
N MET A 100 -7.68 -11.83 -8.83
CA MET A 100 -7.08 -10.57 -8.37
C MET A 100 -5.60 -10.48 -8.79
N TYR A 101 -4.82 -11.53 -8.57
CA TYR A 101 -3.40 -11.58 -8.97
C TYR A 101 -3.19 -11.55 -10.48
N THR A 102 -3.95 -12.34 -11.23
CA THR A 102 -3.85 -12.36 -12.70
C THR A 102 -4.32 -11.06 -13.33
N THR A 103 -5.24 -10.33 -12.67
CA THR A 103 -5.63 -8.98 -13.08
C THR A 103 -4.47 -8.00 -12.88
N ALA A 104 -3.77 -8.07 -11.74
CA ALA A 104 -2.58 -7.26 -11.52
C ALA A 104 -1.46 -7.57 -12.54
N GLU A 105 -1.15 -8.85 -12.79
CA GLU A 105 -0.20 -9.24 -13.86
C GLU A 105 -0.63 -8.70 -15.24
N SER A 106 -1.93 -8.75 -15.54
CA SER A 106 -2.48 -8.23 -16.80
C SER A 106 -2.26 -6.71 -16.91
N PHE A 107 -2.36 -5.97 -15.81
CA PHE A 107 -2.04 -4.54 -15.80
C PHE A 107 -0.56 -4.31 -16.13
N PHE A 108 0.36 -4.96 -15.42
CA PHE A 108 1.81 -4.80 -15.64
C PHE A 108 2.21 -5.15 -17.08
N THR A 109 1.74 -6.28 -17.59
CA THR A 109 2.02 -6.70 -18.96
C THR A 109 1.36 -5.79 -20.00
N SER A 110 0.22 -5.16 -19.70
CA SER A 110 -0.42 -4.21 -20.64
C SER A 110 0.39 -2.93 -20.87
N ILE A 111 1.21 -2.52 -19.90
CA ILE A 111 2.12 -1.39 -20.01
C ILE A 111 3.54 -1.80 -20.44
N GLY A 112 3.71 -3.06 -20.86
CA GLY A 112 4.97 -3.57 -21.40
C GLY A 112 5.99 -3.99 -20.35
N LEU A 113 5.57 -4.17 -19.10
CA LEU A 113 6.39 -4.76 -18.05
C LEU A 113 6.34 -6.30 -18.09
N TYR A 114 6.97 -6.96 -17.12
CA TYR A 114 7.24 -8.38 -17.19
C TYR A 114 6.02 -9.22 -16.77
N PRO A 115 5.84 -10.43 -17.31
CA PRO A 115 4.94 -11.41 -16.69
C PRO A 115 5.58 -11.99 -15.42
N MET A 116 4.76 -12.44 -14.46
CA MET A 116 5.27 -13.10 -13.27
C MET A 116 5.88 -14.47 -13.63
N THR A 117 6.94 -14.86 -12.93
CA THR A 117 7.66 -16.10 -13.23
C THR A 117 6.84 -17.34 -12.83
N SER A 118 7.14 -18.48 -13.46
CA SER A 118 6.52 -19.76 -13.06
C SER A 118 6.75 -20.09 -11.58
N LYS A 119 7.89 -19.68 -11.03
CA LYS A 119 8.24 -19.85 -9.61
C LYS A 119 7.42 -18.95 -8.70
N PHE A 120 7.15 -17.71 -9.11
CA PHE A 120 6.24 -16.81 -8.39
C PHE A 120 4.90 -17.48 -8.14
N TRP A 121 4.26 -18.01 -9.21
CA TRP A 121 2.97 -18.68 -9.10
C TRP A 121 3.03 -19.97 -8.28
N ALA A 122 4.09 -20.75 -8.42
CA ALA A 122 4.21 -22.04 -7.76
C ALA A 122 4.61 -21.94 -6.28
N ARG A 123 5.25 -20.85 -5.84
CA ARG A 123 5.92 -20.77 -4.52
C ARG A 123 5.45 -19.61 -3.64
N SER A 124 4.70 -18.65 -4.17
CA SER A 124 4.12 -17.57 -3.37
C SER A 124 2.99 -18.07 -2.47
N MET A 125 2.72 -17.31 -1.40
CA MET A 125 1.60 -17.54 -0.50
C MET A 125 0.55 -16.46 -0.75
N PHE A 126 -0.47 -16.79 -1.52
CA PHE A 126 -1.57 -15.88 -1.88
C PHE A 126 -2.74 -15.91 -0.89
N ARG A 127 -2.72 -16.84 0.06
CA ARG A 127 -3.82 -17.11 1.00
C ARG A 127 -3.25 -17.53 2.34
N LYS A 128 -3.98 -17.26 3.42
CA LYS A 128 -3.60 -17.78 4.74
C LYS A 128 -3.71 -19.32 4.75
N PRO A 129 -2.63 -20.05 5.07
CA PRO A 129 -2.70 -21.50 5.23
C PRO A 129 -3.54 -21.89 6.44
N THR A 130 -4.16 -23.06 6.39
CA THR A 130 -4.96 -23.62 7.49
C THR A 130 -4.18 -24.63 8.34
N ASP A 131 -2.99 -25.04 7.88
CA ASP A 131 -2.14 -26.07 8.48
C ASP A 131 -1.02 -25.52 9.38
N ARG A 132 -0.81 -24.20 9.39
CA ARG A 132 0.29 -23.56 10.13
C ARG A 132 0.03 -22.08 10.41
N ASP A 133 0.73 -21.56 11.41
CA ASP A 133 0.79 -20.13 11.68
C ASP A 133 1.75 -19.42 10.73
N VAL A 134 1.38 -18.20 10.33
CA VAL A 134 2.17 -17.35 9.44
C VAL A 134 2.04 -15.87 9.81
N VAL A 135 3.03 -15.07 9.42
CA VAL A 135 2.93 -13.61 9.45
C VAL A 135 2.13 -13.14 8.24
N CYS A 136 0.98 -12.49 8.47
CA CYS A 136 0.08 -12.06 7.40
C CYS A 136 0.36 -10.67 6.82
N HIS A 137 1.25 -9.88 7.44
CA HIS A 137 1.67 -8.60 6.86
C HIS A 137 2.22 -8.84 5.46
N ALA A 138 1.71 -8.10 4.48
CA ALA A 138 2.09 -8.26 3.08
C ALA A 138 3.59 -7.99 2.90
N SER A 139 4.19 -8.71 1.97
CA SER A 139 5.61 -8.58 1.66
C SER A 139 5.93 -9.30 0.35
N ALA A 140 6.72 -8.64 -0.48
CA ALA A 140 7.43 -9.23 -1.61
C ALA A 140 8.87 -9.61 -1.23
N SER A 141 9.47 -10.56 -1.95
CA SER A 141 10.86 -10.96 -1.73
C SER A 141 11.54 -11.43 -3.01
N ASP A 142 12.76 -10.95 -3.23
CA ASP A 142 13.75 -11.56 -4.13
C ASP A 142 14.53 -12.62 -3.34
N MET A 143 14.44 -13.89 -3.76
CA MET A 143 15.12 -14.99 -3.09
C MET A 143 16.62 -15.10 -3.50
N GLY A 144 17.09 -14.23 -4.39
CA GLY A 144 18.50 -14.13 -4.80
C GLY A 144 19.00 -15.25 -5.71
N TYR A 145 18.12 -16.16 -6.14
CA TYR A 145 18.49 -17.35 -6.91
C TYR A 145 17.53 -17.56 -8.09
N HIS A 146 18.07 -17.56 -9.32
CA HIS A 146 17.40 -17.92 -10.58
C HIS A 146 15.89 -17.58 -10.57
N ASP A 147 15.52 -16.34 -10.95
CA ASP A 147 14.13 -15.94 -11.24
C ASP A 147 13.07 -16.27 -10.16
N ASP A 148 13.48 -16.49 -8.91
CA ASP A 148 12.62 -16.85 -7.78
C ASP A 148 12.22 -15.61 -6.97
N TYR A 149 11.13 -14.98 -7.41
CA TYR A 149 10.49 -13.87 -6.72
C TYR A 149 9.17 -14.35 -6.13
N ARG A 150 8.81 -13.87 -4.94
CA ARG A 150 7.63 -14.35 -4.23
C ARG A 150 6.90 -13.23 -3.51
N VAL A 151 5.61 -13.44 -3.29
CA VAL A 151 4.80 -12.65 -2.36
C VAL A 151 4.24 -13.53 -1.25
N LYS A 152 4.01 -12.92 -0.10
CA LYS A 152 3.41 -13.56 1.07
C LYS A 152 2.30 -12.68 1.64
N ILE A 153 1.07 -12.92 1.21
CA ILE A 153 -0.11 -12.13 1.55
C ILE A 153 -1.23 -13.07 2.01
N CYS A 154 -1.88 -12.74 3.12
CA CYS A 154 -3.11 -13.42 3.56
C CYS A 154 -4.32 -12.74 2.92
N THR A 155 -4.43 -12.86 1.59
CA THR A 155 -5.40 -12.09 0.79
C THR A 155 -6.84 -12.41 1.16
N GLU A 156 -7.64 -11.35 1.31
CA GLU A 156 -9.10 -11.41 1.38
C GLU A 156 -9.71 -10.70 0.17
N ILE A 157 -10.99 -10.94 -0.12
CA ILE A 157 -11.68 -10.33 -1.27
C ILE A 157 -12.24 -8.98 -0.83
N ASN A 158 -11.41 -7.94 -0.96
CA ASN A 158 -11.78 -6.55 -0.80
C ASN A 158 -10.83 -5.64 -1.62
N ASP A 159 -11.14 -4.35 -1.63
CA ASP A 159 -10.42 -3.29 -2.31
C ASP A 159 -9.03 -3.04 -1.74
N ASP A 160 -8.88 -3.06 -0.41
CA ASP A 160 -7.57 -2.95 0.25
C ASP A 160 -6.58 -4.02 -0.25
N TYR A 161 -7.00 -5.28 -0.31
CA TYR A 161 -6.16 -6.36 -0.81
C TYR A 161 -6.00 -6.32 -2.32
N PHE A 162 -6.98 -5.81 -3.07
CA PHE A 162 -6.84 -5.59 -4.50
C PHE A 162 -5.71 -4.58 -4.80
N TYR A 163 -5.69 -3.47 -4.06
CA TYR A 163 -4.59 -2.49 -4.09
C TYR A 163 -3.26 -3.13 -3.62
N THR A 164 -3.28 -3.79 -2.47
CA THR A 164 -2.08 -4.41 -1.87
C THR A 164 -1.41 -5.40 -2.82
N ILE A 165 -2.18 -6.17 -3.59
CA ILE A 165 -1.62 -7.08 -4.61
C ILE A 165 -0.84 -6.31 -5.68
N HIS A 166 -1.38 -5.19 -6.17
CA HIS A 166 -0.69 -4.36 -7.17
C HIS A 166 0.59 -3.76 -6.58
N HIS A 167 0.54 -3.27 -5.34
CA HIS A 167 1.71 -2.75 -4.62
C HIS A 167 2.82 -3.81 -4.52
N GLU A 168 2.50 -5.00 -4.00
CA GLU A 168 3.49 -6.05 -3.77
C GLU A 168 4.02 -6.66 -5.08
N MET A 169 3.19 -6.73 -6.12
CA MET A 169 3.66 -7.14 -7.45
C MET A 169 4.53 -6.06 -8.10
N GLY A 170 4.34 -4.78 -7.77
CA GLY A 170 5.25 -3.70 -8.17
C GLY A 170 6.66 -3.89 -7.62
N HIS A 171 6.80 -4.35 -6.37
CA HIS A 171 8.12 -4.76 -5.84
C HIS A 171 8.72 -5.91 -6.65
N VAL A 172 7.91 -6.91 -7.04
CA VAL A 172 8.37 -8.04 -7.85
C VAL A 172 8.82 -7.62 -9.25
N GLU A 173 8.09 -6.72 -9.91
CA GLU A 173 8.53 -6.09 -11.17
C GLU A 173 9.88 -5.40 -11.02
N TYR A 174 10.06 -4.67 -9.92
CA TYR A 174 11.30 -3.95 -9.69
C TYR A 174 12.47 -4.91 -9.47
N TYR A 175 12.23 -6.02 -8.74
CA TYR A 175 13.20 -7.10 -8.58
C TYR A 175 13.59 -7.71 -9.94
N MET A 176 12.62 -8.01 -10.78
CA MET A 176 12.87 -8.56 -12.12
C MET A 176 13.72 -7.59 -12.94
N ALA A 177 13.36 -6.30 -12.97
CA ALA A 177 14.03 -5.28 -13.78
C ALA A 177 15.53 -5.14 -13.47
N TYR A 178 15.91 -5.04 -12.19
CA TYR A 178 17.34 -4.91 -11.86
C TYR A 178 18.08 -6.25 -11.94
N SER A 179 17.38 -7.39 -11.83
CA SER A 179 18.03 -8.70 -11.74
C SER A 179 18.77 -9.09 -13.03
N GLU A 180 18.28 -8.60 -14.17
CA GLU A 180 18.81 -8.93 -15.50
C GLU A 180 20.22 -8.35 -15.70
N ASN A 181 20.46 -7.12 -15.21
CA ASN A 181 21.62 -6.33 -15.61
C ASN A 181 22.47 -5.79 -14.45
N GLN A 182 22.05 -5.97 -13.19
CA GLN A 182 22.81 -5.51 -12.03
C GLN A 182 23.56 -6.65 -11.33
N PRO A 183 24.84 -6.43 -10.94
CA PRO A 183 25.54 -7.28 -9.97
C PRO A 183 24.74 -7.39 -8.68
N TYR A 184 24.82 -8.54 -8.00
CA TYR A 184 24.02 -8.84 -6.80
C TYR A 184 24.06 -7.72 -5.74
N VAL A 185 25.22 -7.08 -5.53
CA VAL A 185 25.38 -5.98 -4.54
C VAL A 185 24.64 -4.69 -4.90
N TYR A 186 24.21 -4.52 -6.16
CA TYR A 186 23.45 -3.36 -6.64
C TYR A 186 21.99 -3.72 -6.96
N ARG A 187 21.52 -4.89 -6.49
CA ARG A 187 20.13 -5.33 -6.63
C ARG A 187 19.28 -4.78 -5.49
N GLY A 188 18.99 -3.50 -5.58
CA GLY A 188 18.08 -2.78 -4.70
C GLY A 188 17.55 -1.52 -5.37
N GLY A 189 16.61 -0.85 -4.72
CA GLY A 189 16.16 0.47 -5.15
C GLY A 189 17.28 1.50 -5.12
N ALA A 190 17.05 2.62 -5.80
CA ALA A 190 17.92 3.80 -5.65
C ALA A 190 18.01 4.26 -4.17
N ASN A 191 16.91 4.10 -3.44
CA ASN A 191 16.82 4.11 -1.98
C ASN A 191 15.54 3.35 -1.59
N SER A 192 15.31 3.15 -0.29
CA SER A 192 14.13 2.50 0.28
C SER A 192 12.80 3.13 -0.17
N GLY A 193 12.74 4.44 -0.37
CA GLY A 193 11.54 5.12 -0.86
C GLY A 193 11.14 4.74 -2.29
N PHE A 194 12.11 4.45 -3.17
CA PHE A 194 11.82 4.08 -4.56
C PHE A 194 11.11 2.73 -4.68
N HIS A 195 11.40 1.78 -3.79
CA HIS A 195 10.69 0.50 -3.78
C HIS A 195 9.20 0.70 -3.52
N GLU A 196 8.87 1.43 -2.46
CA GLU A 196 7.48 1.69 -2.06
C GLU A 196 6.73 2.50 -3.10
N VAL A 197 7.37 3.52 -3.71
CA VAL A 197 6.74 4.36 -4.74
C VAL A 197 6.37 3.57 -5.99
N ILE A 198 7.18 2.60 -6.42
CA ILE A 198 6.83 1.77 -7.58
C ILE A 198 5.60 0.92 -7.29
N GLY A 199 5.51 0.31 -6.11
CA GLY A 199 4.31 -0.40 -5.67
C GLY A 199 3.08 0.51 -5.62
N ASP A 200 3.19 1.65 -4.94
CA ASP A 200 2.07 2.56 -4.72
C ASP A 200 1.57 3.22 -6.01
N THR A 201 2.47 3.62 -6.90
CA THR A 201 2.11 4.30 -8.16
C THR A 201 1.19 3.41 -8.99
N ILE A 202 1.47 2.11 -9.04
CA ILE A 202 0.70 1.16 -9.82
C ILE A 202 -0.66 0.89 -9.18
N GLY A 203 -0.73 0.80 -7.85
CA GLY A 203 -2.01 0.63 -7.15
C GLY A 203 -2.98 1.82 -7.32
N VAL A 204 -2.51 2.98 -7.77
CA VAL A 204 -3.34 4.18 -8.01
C VAL A 204 -3.95 4.21 -9.42
N PHE A 205 -3.51 3.34 -10.34
CA PHE A 205 -4.04 3.23 -11.71
C PHE A 205 -4.98 2.02 -11.91
#